data_AF-A0A8S3JKI3-F1
#
_entry.id   AF-A0A8S3JKI3-F1
#
_cell.length_a   1.000
_cell.length_b   1.000
_cell.length_c   1.000
_cell.angle_alpha   90.00
_cell.angle_beta   90.00
_cell.angle_gamma   90.00
#
_symmetry.space_group_name_H-M   'P 1'
#
loop_
_entity.id
_entity.type
_entity.pdbx_description
1 polymer ?
#
loop_
_entity_poly.entity_id
_entity_poly.type
_entity_poly.pdbx_seq_one_letter_code
_entity_poly.pdbx_strand_id
1 'polypeptide(L)'
;PNGRSKRLSVKRRQDNLNKSNGDKRWRDIRWKRWDPSFTLKTVIRPSNTQEIEQLISDMRIPLARNGQHDKRICAFCNGVGDLTTNGPGRLLNLDVGQWCHLNCALWSTEVYETVSGALMCVEQAHKRSVYTECASCKQKGASLTCFFQRCPNAYHFPCAVSNGCVFYKNK
;
A
#
# COMPACT_ATOMS: atom_id res chain seq x y z
N PRO A 1 42.13 -44.55 -1.36
CA PRO A 1 41.53 -44.88 -2.67
C PRO A 1 41.08 -46.35 -2.71
N ASN A 2 39.92 -46.64 -2.12
CA ASN A 2 39.37 -48.00 -2.00
C ASN A 2 37.89 -48.00 -2.37
N GLY A 3 37.47 -49.00 -3.16
CA GLY A 3 36.13 -49.56 -3.09
C GLY A 3 35.28 -49.51 -4.37
N ARG A 4 35.33 -50.60 -5.16
CA ARG A 4 34.31 -50.97 -6.16
C ARG A 4 32.93 -51.13 -5.51
N SER A 5 31.85 -50.75 -6.19
CA SER A 5 30.63 -51.58 -6.22
C SER A 5 29.74 -51.33 -7.43
N LYS A 6 29.06 -52.41 -7.83
CA LYS A 6 28.37 -52.66 -9.10
C LYS A 6 26.95 -52.06 -9.13
N ARG A 7 26.47 -51.75 -10.35
CA ARG A 7 25.05 -51.50 -10.65
C ARG A 7 24.19 -52.64 -10.12
N LEU A 8 23.14 -52.30 -9.36
CA LEU A 8 21.94 -53.12 -9.24
C LEU A 8 20.70 -52.22 -9.28
N SER A 9 19.87 -52.46 -10.29
CA SER A 9 18.54 -51.93 -10.50
C SER A 9 17.65 -52.15 -9.27
N VAL A 10 17.09 -51.09 -8.71
CA VAL A 10 16.12 -51.18 -7.62
C VAL A 10 14.78 -51.62 -8.21
N LYS A 11 14.41 -52.86 -7.90
CA LYS A 11 13.13 -53.50 -8.18
C LYS A 11 11.96 -52.65 -7.67
N ARG A 12 10.93 -52.47 -8.51
CA ARG A 12 9.56 -52.14 -8.09
C ARG A 12 9.11 -53.21 -7.08
N ARG A 13 8.74 -52.80 -5.87
CA ARG A 13 7.86 -53.56 -4.98
C ARG A 13 6.55 -52.79 -4.87
N GLN A 14 5.49 -53.43 -5.34
CA GLN A 14 4.12 -53.07 -5.04
C GLN A 14 3.84 -53.50 -3.61
N ASP A 15 3.55 -52.55 -2.74
CA ASP A 15 2.81 -52.82 -1.51
C ASP A 15 1.53 -51.98 -1.56
N ASN A 16 0.43 -52.67 -1.84
CA ASN A 16 -0.94 -52.17 -1.72
C ASN A 16 -1.26 -52.08 -0.22
N LEU A 17 -1.43 -50.87 0.30
CA LEU A 17 -2.16 -50.64 1.55
C LEU A 17 -3.07 -49.43 1.35
N ASN A 18 -4.36 -49.73 1.26
CA ASN A 18 -5.49 -48.81 1.36
C ASN A 18 -5.20 -47.63 2.29
N LYS A 19 -5.11 -46.42 1.73
CA LYS A 19 -5.36 -45.19 2.47
C LYS A 19 -6.40 -44.37 1.71
N SER A 20 -7.51 -44.20 2.41
CA SER A 20 -8.71 -43.49 2.02
C SER A 20 -8.43 -42.17 1.31
N ASN A 21 -9.24 -41.88 0.30
CA ASN A 21 -9.42 -40.55 -0.27
C ASN A 21 -9.94 -39.62 0.85
N GLY A 22 -9.02 -39.06 1.61
CA GLY A 22 -9.30 -37.95 2.50
C GLY A 22 -9.40 -36.69 1.66
N ASP A 23 -10.63 -36.37 1.22
CA ASP A 23 -10.97 -35.04 0.72
C ASP A 23 -10.37 -34.00 1.68
N LYS A 24 -9.45 -33.18 1.18
CA LYS A 24 -9.02 -31.98 1.88
C LYS A 24 -10.21 -31.02 1.91
N ARG A 25 -11.08 -31.17 2.91
CA ARG A 25 -12.15 -30.23 3.21
C ARG A 25 -11.50 -28.93 3.69
N TRP A 26 -11.36 -28.00 2.77
CA TRP A 26 -11.13 -26.59 3.08
C TRP A 26 -12.33 -26.09 3.89
N ARG A 27 -12.17 -25.97 5.21
CA ARG A 27 -13.18 -25.31 6.04
C ARG A 27 -13.07 -23.79 5.80
N ASP A 28 -14.19 -23.24 5.38
CA ASP A 28 -14.54 -21.81 5.41
C ASP A 28 -13.89 -20.85 4.42
N ILE A 29 -13.37 -21.32 3.28
CA ILE A 29 -13.19 -20.43 2.12
C ILE A 29 -14.34 -20.64 1.14
N ARG A 30 -15.37 -19.79 1.24
CA ARG A 30 -16.49 -19.78 0.29
C ARG A 30 -16.12 -18.92 -0.93
N TRP A 31 -15.18 -19.39 -1.74
CA TRP A 31 -15.07 -18.90 -3.12
C TRP A 31 -16.41 -19.16 -3.80
N LYS A 32 -17.16 -18.09 -4.08
CA LYS A 32 -18.39 -18.20 -4.87
C LYS A 32 -18.02 -18.12 -6.34
N ARG A 33 -18.68 -18.96 -7.14
CA ARG A 33 -18.60 -18.85 -8.60
C ARG A 33 -19.20 -17.49 -8.99
N TRP A 34 -18.50 -16.75 -9.84
CA TRP A 34 -18.99 -15.46 -10.32
C TRP A 34 -20.36 -15.65 -10.98
N ASP A 35 -21.32 -14.80 -10.60
CA ASP A 35 -22.70 -14.83 -11.06
C ASP A 35 -23.07 -13.44 -11.60
N PRO A 36 -23.67 -13.32 -12.80
CA PRO A 36 -24.11 -12.04 -13.36
C PRO A 36 -25.09 -11.27 -12.47
N SER A 37 -25.80 -11.92 -11.55
CA SER A 37 -26.65 -11.27 -10.55
C SER A 37 -25.87 -10.49 -9.49
N PHE A 38 -24.55 -10.72 -9.35
CA PHE A 38 -23.67 -9.88 -8.54
C PHE A 38 -23.29 -8.57 -9.24
N THR A 39 -23.56 -8.44 -10.54
CA THR A 39 -23.43 -7.17 -11.23
C THR A 39 -24.60 -6.28 -10.85
N LEU A 40 -24.30 -5.10 -10.28
CA LEU A 40 -25.30 -4.08 -10.06
C LEU A 40 -25.98 -3.75 -11.39
N LYS A 41 -27.29 -3.97 -11.46
CA LYS A 41 -28.10 -3.76 -12.66
C LYS A 41 -28.19 -2.29 -13.07
N THR A 42 -27.73 -1.38 -12.22
CA THR A 42 -27.83 0.07 -12.42
C THR A 42 -26.45 0.64 -12.70
N VAL A 43 -26.22 1.07 -13.95
CA VAL A 43 -25.09 1.95 -14.28
C VAL A 43 -25.47 3.33 -13.77
N ILE A 44 -25.20 3.60 -12.49
CA ILE A 44 -25.40 4.93 -11.93
C ILE A 44 -24.17 5.76 -12.32
N ARG A 45 -24.39 6.79 -13.14
CA ARG A 45 -23.37 7.78 -13.48
C ARG A 45 -23.59 9.01 -12.60
N PRO A 46 -22.99 9.07 -11.40
CA PRO A 46 -23.14 10.26 -10.58
C PRO A 46 -22.57 11.46 -11.33
N SER A 47 -23.35 12.53 -11.36
CA SER A 47 -23.05 13.77 -12.08
C SER A 47 -22.37 14.82 -11.20
N ASN A 48 -22.45 14.63 -9.88
CA ASN A 48 -21.94 15.58 -8.88
C ASN A 48 -21.44 14.85 -7.61
N THR A 49 -20.74 15.58 -6.76
CA THR A 49 -20.12 15.04 -5.54
C THR A 49 -21.12 14.49 -4.53
N GLN A 50 -22.30 15.09 -4.40
CA GLN A 50 -23.34 14.63 -3.46
C GLN A 50 -23.93 13.28 -3.88
N GLU A 51 -24.16 13.09 -5.17
CA GLU A 51 -24.57 11.79 -5.73
C GLU A 51 -23.49 10.71 -5.52
N ILE A 52 -22.20 11.08 -5.63
CA ILE A 52 -21.09 10.16 -5.33
C ILE A 52 -21.13 9.73 -3.87
N GLU A 53 -21.27 10.67 -2.94
CA GLU A 53 -21.32 10.40 -1.49
C GLU A 53 -22.52 9.51 -1.11
N GLN A 54 -23.70 9.79 -1.67
CA GLN A 54 -24.91 9.00 -1.44
C GLN A 54 -24.75 7.57 -1.96
N LEU A 55 -24.19 7.39 -3.15
CA LEU A 55 -23.94 6.07 -3.73
C LEU A 55 -22.96 5.25 -2.90
N ILE A 56 -21.88 5.89 -2.41
CA ILE A 56 -20.91 5.24 -1.54
C ILE A 56 -21.58 4.71 -0.27
N SER A 57 -22.49 5.49 0.31
CA SER A 57 -23.30 5.11 1.47
C SER A 57 -24.22 3.91 1.16
N ASP A 58 -25.00 4.01 0.08
CA ASP A 58 -26.02 3.02 -0.30
C ASP A 58 -25.43 1.66 -0.71
N MET A 59 -24.25 1.69 -1.35
CA MET A 59 -23.55 0.49 -1.81
C MET A 59 -23.04 -0.38 -0.67
N ARG A 60 -23.15 0.06 0.60
CA ARG A 60 -22.65 -0.64 1.79
C ARG A 60 -21.24 -1.19 1.59
N ILE A 61 -20.42 -0.49 0.80
CA ILE A 61 -19.00 -0.78 0.69
C ILE A 61 -18.50 -0.63 2.13
N PRO A 62 -17.89 -1.65 2.74
CA PRO A 62 -17.43 -1.54 4.11
C PRO A 62 -16.23 -0.58 4.13
N LEU A 63 -16.52 0.72 4.11
CA LEU A 63 -15.58 1.80 4.39
C LEU A 63 -15.55 2.10 5.89
N ALA A 64 -16.62 1.76 6.61
CA ALA A 64 -16.64 1.81 8.05
C ALA A 64 -15.84 0.64 8.60
N ARG A 65 -14.59 0.95 8.98
CA ARG A 65 -13.77 0.13 9.87
C ARG A 65 -14.66 -0.25 11.06
N ASN A 66 -14.85 -1.54 11.32
CA ASN A 66 -15.27 -2.04 12.63
C ASN A 66 -14.52 -1.18 13.66
N GLY A 67 -15.17 -0.63 14.69
CA GLY A 67 -14.70 0.48 15.56
C GLY A 67 -13.30 0.40 16.22
N GLN A 68 -12.43 -0.49 15.77
CA GLN A 68 -10.98 -0.44 15.86
C GLN A 68 -10.41 0.80 15.18
N HIS A 69 -9.68 1.58 15.97
CA HIS A 69 -8.85 2.67 15.47
C HIS A 69 -7.72 2.12 14.60
N ASP A 70 -7.51 2.72 13.42
CA ASP A 70 -6.37 2.42 12.57
C ASP A 70 -5.09 2.89 13.27
N LYS A 71 -4.21 1.96 13.61
CA LYS A 71 -2.96 2.24 14.35
C LYS A 71 -1.74 2.39 13.43
N ARG A 72 -1.92 2.26 12.12
CA ARG A 72 -0.81 2.35 11.17
C ARG A 72 -0.27 3.78 11.17
N ILE A 73 1.05 3.93 11.09
CA ILE A 73 1.73 5.22 11.15
C ILE A 73 2.49 5.44 9.85
N CYS A 74 2.35 6.63 9.27
CA CYS A 74 3.09 7.03 8.09
C CYS A 74 4.58 7.26 8.42
N ALA A 75 5.47 6.58 7.72
CA ALA A 75 6.92 6.65 7.91
C ALA A 75 7.54 7.99 7.51
N PHE A 76 6.79 8.88 6.84
CA PHE A 76 7.24 10.23 6.48
C PHE A 76 6.74 11.27 7.49
N CYS A 77 5.43 11.38 7.69
CA CYS A 77 4.84 12.46 8.49
C CYS A 77 4.43 12.06 9.91
N ASN A 78 4.61 10.79 10.30
CA ASN A 78 4.18 10.22 11.59
C ASN A 78 2.66 10.32 11.86
N GLY A 79 1.86 10.64 10.83
CA GLY A 79 0.40 10.66 10.93
C GLY A 79 -0.18 9.26 11.05
N VAL A 80 -1.23 9.14 11.87
CA VAL A 80 -1.91 7.87 12.17
C VAL A 80 -3.11 7.66 11.26
N GLY A 81 -3.21 6.47 10.67
CA GLY A 81 -4.31 6.06 9.82
C GLY A 81 -4.42 6.82 8.49
N ASP A 82 -5.45 6.52 7.72
CA ASP A 82 -5.75 7.27 6.49
C ASP A 82 -6.21 8.70 6.82
N LEU A 83 -5.79 9.65 5.99
CA LEU A 83 -6.16 11.06 6.08
C LEU A 83 -6.94 11.51 4.83
N THR A 84 -7.41 12.76 4.84
CA THR A 84 -8.20 13.32 3.74
C THR A 84 -7.45 13.30 2.42
N THR A 85 -8.17 13.11 1.30
CA THR A 85 -7.60 13.02 -0.05
C THR A 85 -6.98 14.33 -0.53
N ASN A 86 -7.50 15.47 -0.06
CA ASN A 86 -6.92 16.80 -0.28
C ASN A 86 -5.73 17.09 0.66
N GLY A 87 -5.43 16.18 1.60
CA GLY A 87 -4.29 16.22 2.52
C GLY A 87 -3.32 15.08 2.22
N PRO A 88 -2.72 14.43 3.23
CA PRO A 88 -1.79 13.31 3.02
C PRO A 88 -2.41 12.11 2.26
N GLY A 89 -3.73 11.92 2.35
CA GLY A 89 -4.43 10.82 1.71
C GLY A 89 -4.35 9.49 2.47
N ARG A 90 -4.58 8.39 1.76
CA ARG A 90 -4.58 7.03 2.33
C ARG A 90 -3.16 6.49 2.60
N LEU A 91 -3.04 5.57 3.54
CA LEU A 91 -1.83 4.78 3.77
C LEU A 91 -1.70 3.66 2.74
N LEU A 92 -0.50 3.55 2.19
CA LEU A 92 -0.01 2.49 1.32
C LEU A 92 0.98 1.61 2.10
N ASN A 93 1.08 0.34 1.72
CA ASN A 93 2.16 -0.52 2.22
C ASN A 93 3.47 -0.05 1.62
N LEU A 94 4.47 0.18 2.48
CA LEU A 94 5.84 0.49 2.08
C LEU A 94 6.73 -0.75 2.20
N ASP A 95 6.67 -1.41 3.35
CA ASP A 95 7.40 -2.65 3.67
C ASP A 95 6.65 -3.41 4.79
N VAL A 96 7.21 -4.52 5.29
CA VAL A 96 6.68 -5.32 6.39
C VAL A 96 6.49 -4.44 7.63
N GLY A 97 5.22 -4.12 7.92
CA GLY A 97 4.84 -3.29 9.06
C GLY A 97 5.09 -1.79 8.86
N GLN A 98 5.56 -1.36 7.70
CA GLN A 98 5.79 0.05 7.38
C GLN A 98 4.76 0.57 6.39
N TRP A 99 4.25 1.77 6.66
CA TRP A 99 3.21 2.40 5.88
C TRP A 99 3.60 3.82 5.50
N CYS A 100 3.14 4.31 4.37
CA CYS A 100 3.33 5.70 3.97
C CYS A 100 2.04 6.27 3.38
N HIS A 101 1.75 7.53 3.65
CA HIS A 101 0.65 8.21 2.99
C HIS A 101 0.97 8.43 1.51
N LEU A 102 -0.03 8.26 0.64
CA LEU A 102 0.09 8.44 -0.80
C LEU A 102 0.78 9.77 -1.16
N ASN A 103 0.27 10.89 -0.64
CA ASN A 103 0.81 12.21 -1.00
C ASN A 103 2.15 12.49 -0.30
N CYS A 104 2.44 11.86 0.85
CA CYS A 104 3.76 11.94 1.46
C CYS A 104 4.83 11.25 0.58
N ALA A 105 4.51 10.09 0.01
CA ALA A 105 5.42 9.41 -0.91
C ALA A 105 5.53 10.17 -2.24
N LEU A 106 4.40 10.47 -2.88
CA LEU A 106 4.33 11.12 -4.20
C LEU A 106 5.14 12.43 -4.26
N TRP A 107 5.00 13.28 -3.23
CA TRP A 107 5.67 14.57 -3.20
C TRP A 107 7.12 14.53 -2.68
N SER A 108 7.63 13.37 -2.26
CA SER A 108 9.04 13.22 -1.85
C SER A 108 9.99 13.52 -3.01
N THR A 109 11.06 14.29 -2.79
CA THR A 109 11.88 14.91 -3.86
C THR A 109 12.25 14.00 -5.03
N GLU A 110 12.78 12.81 -4.75
CA GLU A 110 13.28 11.85 -5.75
C GLU A 110 12.21 10.88 -6.29
N VAL A 111 10.98 10.93 -5.75
CA VAL A 111 9.88 10.06 -6.18
C VAL A 111 9.23 10.61 -7.44
N TYR A 112 8.98 9.73 -8.39
CA TYR A 112 8.23 10.00 -9.61
C TYR A 112 7.19 8.89 -9.87
N GLU A 113 6.13 9.26 -10.59
CA GLU A 113 5.05 8.35 -10.98
C GLU A 113 5.29 7.84 -12.41
N THR A 114 5.16 6.54 -12.62
CA THR A 114 5.21 5.96 -13.97
C THR A 114 3.88 6.20 -14.71
N VAL A 115 3.87 6.00 -16.04
CA VAL A 115 2.63 6.08 -16.83
C VAL A 115 1.55 5.09 -16.35
N SER A 116 1.96 3.99 -15.69
CA SER A 116 1.07 3.02 -15.08
C SER A 116 0.59 3.38 -13.66
N GLY A 117 0.97 4.55 -13.14
CA GLY A 117 0.61 5.02 -11.80
C GLY A 117 1.44 4.42 -10.65
N ALA A 118 2.58 3.80 -10.96
CA ALA A 118 3.48 3.26 -9.94
C ALA A 118 4.43 4.34 -9.42
N LEU A 119 4.63 4.42 -8.10
CA LEU A 119 5.61 5.32 -7.50
C LEU A 119 6.99 4.67 -7.44
N MET A 120 7.98 5.32 -8.02
CA MET A 120 9.37 4.86 -8.08
C MET A 120 10.23 5.61 -7.07
N CYS A 121 11.35 5.01 -6.65
CA CYS A 121 12.32 5.61 -5.72
C CYS A 121 11.79 5.94 -4.31
N VAL A 122 10.63 5.40 -3.91
CA VAL A 122 10.03 5.64 -2.59
C VAL A 122 10.91 5.13 -1.45
N GLU A 123 11.54 3.97 -1.61
CA GLU A 123 12.45 3.42 -0.60
C GLU A 123 13.68 4.32 -0.39
N GLN A 124 14.23 4.89 -1.47
CA GLN A 124 15.35 5.82 -1.38
C GLN A 124 14.95 7.10 -0.64
N ALA A 125 13.77 7.64 -0.95
CA ALA A 125 13.19 8.78 -0.23
C ALA A 125 13.01 8.48 1.25
N HIS A 126 12.51 7.29 1.59
CA HIS A 126 12.33 6.87 2.98
C HIS A 126 13.67 6.79 3.73
N LYS A 127 14.68 6.12 3.15
CA LYS A 127 16.01 6.01 3.76
C LYS A 127 16.63 7.38 4.06
N ARG A 128 16.48 8.34 3.14
CA ARG A 128 16.94 9.72 3.33
C ARG A 128 16.13 10.46 4.39
N SER A 129 14.81 10.32 4.35
CA SER A 129 13.90 11.10 5.21
C SER A 129 14.05 10.76 6.69
N VAL A 130 14.44 9.52 7.02
CA VAL A 130 14.72 9.09 8.41
C VAL A 130 15.75 9.98 9.10
N TYR A 131 16.68 10.59 8.36
CA TYR A 131 17.70 11.47 8.92
C TYR A 131 17.44 12.97 8.68
N THR A 132 16.39 13.30 7.93
CA THR A 132 16.12 14.67 7.50
C THR A 132 15.07 15.32 8.42
N GLU A 133 15.44 16.46 9.01
CA GLU A 133 14.57 17.24 9.90
C GLU A 133 13.62 18.16 9.11
N CYS A 134 12.36 18.20 9.51
CA CYS A 134 11.37 19.13 8.97
C CYS A 134 11.65 20.56 9.46
N ALA A 135 11.84 21.50 8.54
CA ALA A 135 12.09 22.90 8.85
C ALA A 135 10.95 23.55 9.65
N SER A 136 9.71 23.05 9.54
CA SER A 136 8.54 23.54 10.27
C SER A 136 8.38 22.92 11.66
N CYS A 137 8.30 21.59 11.78
CA CYS A 137 7.99 20.93 13.06
C CYS A 137 9.21 20.36 13.80
N LYS A 138 10.41 20.45 13.20
CA LYS A 138 11.69 19.98 13.77
C LYS A 138 11.75 18.47 14.06
N GLN A 139 10.84 17.69 13.50
CA GLN A 139 10.85 16.22 13.60
C GLN A 139 11.46 15.59 12.34
N LYS A 140 12.03 14.40 12.50
CA LYS A 140 12.57 13.59 11.39
C LYS A 140 11.45 13.05 10.47
N GLY A 141 11.82 12.60 9.28
CA GLY A 141 10.88 12.05 8.27
C GLY A 141 10.58 13.00 7.11
N ALA A 142 11.20 14.19 7.07
CA ALA A 142 10.96 15.17 6.02
C ALA A 142 11.59 14.72 4.68
N SER A 143 10.75 14.45 3.69
CA SER A 143 11.18 13.97 2.37
C SER A 143 10.96 14.99 1.25
N LEU A 144 10.21 16.06 1.47
CA LEU A 144 9.95 17.12 0.49
C LEU A 144 10.96 18.25 0.68
N THR A 145 11.96 18.34 -0.19
CA THR A 145 12.94 19.43 -0.17
C THR A 145 12.43 20.64 -0.96
N CYS A 146 12.82 21.84 -0.52
CA CYS A 146 12.57 23.05 -1.30
C CYS A 146 13.27 22.96 -2.66
N PHE A 147 12.58 23.42 -3.71
CA PHE A 147 13.12 23.44 -5.07
C PHE A 147 14.11 24.59 -5.30
N PHE A 148 14.07 25.64 -4.47
CA PHE A 148 14.98 26.78 -4.62
C PHE A 148 16.44 26.34 -4.44
N GLN A 149 17.30 26.76 -5.36
CA GLN A 149 18.70 26.35 -5.38
C GLN A 149 19.39 26.63 -4.02
N ARG A 150 20.07 25.60 -3.49
CA ARG A 150 20.81 25.64 -2.22
C ARG A 150 19.96 25.90 -0.97
N CYS A 151 18.63 25.89 -1.07
CA CYS A 151 17.79 25.93 0.12
C CYS A 151 17.89 24.59 0.86
N PRO A 152 18.36 24.55 2.12
CA PRO A 152 18.51 23.30 2.86
C PRO A 152 17.19 22.80 3.46
N ASN A 153 16.11 23.57 3.30
CA ASN A 153 14.85 23.28 3.97
C ASN A 153 14.18 22.04 3.35
N ALA A 154 13.83 21.11 4.23
CA ALA A 154 12.97 19.99 3.93
C ALA A 154 11.73 20.05 4.82
N TYR A 155 10.62 19.49 4.35
CA TYR A 155 9.35 19.49 5.05
C TYR A 155 8.71 18.10 4.98
N HIS A 156 7.84 17.81 5.93
CA HIS A 156 6.79 16.82 5.68
C HIS A 156 5.80 17.41 4.69
N PHE A 157 5.18 16.57 3.86
CA PHE A 157 4.07 17.00 3.00
C PHE A 157 2.98 17.80 3.76
N PRO A 158 2.38 17.29 4.86
CA PRO A 158 1.38 18.06 5.60
C PRO A 158 1.92 19.38 6.17
N CYS A 159 3.18 19.41 6.62
CA CYS A 159 3.79 20.64 7.12
C CYS A 159 3.93 21.68 6.00
N ALA A 160 4.39 21.28 4.81
CA ALA A 160 4.49 22.18 3.67
C ALA A 160 3.13 22.75 3.26
N VAL A 161 2.08 21.91 3.25
CA VAL A 161 0.70 22.36 3.00
C VAL A 161 0.27 23.41 4.04
N SER A 162 0.47 23.13 5.33
CA SER A 162 0.10 24.07 6.40
C SER A 162 0.90 25.39 6.38
N ASN A 163 2.12 25.38 5.83
CA ASN A 163 2.93 26.60 5.65
C ASN A 163 2.67 27.31 4.31
N GLY A 164 1.67 26.88 3.54
CA GLY A 164 1.30 27.53 2.28
C GLY A 164 2.32 27.33 1.16
N CYS A 165 3.12 26.25 1.21
CA CYS A 165 4.02 25.92 0.11
C CYS A 165 3.24 25.58 -1.17
N VAL A 166 3.80 25.95 -2.32
CA VAL A 166 3.22 25.67 -3.65
C VAL A 166 3.86 24.41 -4.23
N PHE A 167 3.03 23.56 -4.83
CA PHE A 167 3.43 22.27 -5.40
C PHE A 167 3.20 22.28 -6.92
N TYR A 168 4.23 21.95 -7.69
CA TYR A 168 4.16 21.86 -9.15
C TYR A 168 4.17 20.39 -9.56
N LYS A 169 3.22 19.98 -10.42
CA LYS A 169 3.15 18.60 -10.96
C LYS A 169 4.45 18.18 -11.65
N ASN A 170 5.12 19.14 -12.27
CA ASN A 170 6.46 18.97 -12.79
C ASN A 170 7.41 19.40 -11.68
N LYS A 171 7.90 18.45 -10.89
CA LYS A 171 9.22 18.66 -10.29
C LYS A 171 10.25 18.87 -11.41
#